data_AF-A0A9E1S209-F1
#
_entry.id   AF-A0A9E1S209-F1
#
_cell.length_a   1.000
_cell.length_b   1.000
_cell.length_c   1.000
_cell.angle_alpha   90.00
_cell.angle_beta   90.00
_cell.angle_gamma   90.00
#
_symmetry.space_group_name_H-M   'P 1'
#
loop_
_entity.id
_entity.type
_entity.pdbx_description
1 polymer ?
#
loop_
_entity_poly.entity_id
_entity_poly.type
_entity_poly.pdbx_seq_one_letter_code
_entity_poly.pdbx_strand_id
1 'polypeptide(L)'
;MKSNLDLVINAVEGVLVQSDGPESDLVLKTSLIGLLEGRGRELLAASHEVTQQLVAARLMTAKLDKGDEVQLRAALARSEELELNAKKLNAESERLSARHETLRSELGLAT
;
A
#
# COMPACT_ATOMS: atom_id res chain seq x y z
N MET A 1 -35.99 -12.85 8.05
CA MET A 1 -34.74 -13.57 7.72
C MET A 1 -33.62 -12.86 8.45
N LYS A 2 -32.75 -13.57 9.17
CA LYS A 2 -31.54 -12.98 9.78
C LYS A 2 -30.41 -13.15 8.75
N SER A 3 -29.76 -12.06 8.33
CA SER A 3 -28.50 -12.18 7.59
C SER A 3 -27.37 -12.39 8.58
N ASN A 4 -26.49 -13.36 8.30
CA ASN A 4 -25.23 -13.53 9.00
C ASN A 4 -24.12 -12.96 8.10
N LEU A 5 -23.24 -12.16 8.68
CA LEU A 5 -22.15 -11.50 7.98
C LEU A 5 -20.84 -12.08 8.50
N ASP A 6 -20.22 -12.99 7.76
CA ASP A 6 -18.90 -13.52 8.09
C ASP A 6 -17.83 -12.71 7.36
N LEU A 7 -17.16 -11.82 8.09
CA LEU A 7 -16.07 -11.00 7.59
C LEU A 7 -14.73 -11.68 7.90
N VAL A 8 -14.08 -12.26 6.88
CA VAL A 8 -12.72 -12.79 7.00
C VAL A 8 -11.75 -11.80 6.35
N ILE A 9 -11.05 -11.02 7.18
CA ILE A 9 -9.99 -10.10 6.72
C ILE A 9 -8.70 -10.91 6.60
N ASN A 10 -8.31 -11.27 5.38
CA ASN A 10 -7.00 -11.85 5.13
C ASN A 10 -6.03 -10.76 4.67
N ALA A 11 -5.07 -10.41 5.54
CA ALA A 11 -4.17 -9.27 5.39
C ALA A 11 -3.24 -9.31 4.17
N VAL A 12 -3.19 -10.44 3.45
CA VAL A 12 -2.25 -10.66 2.33
C VAL A 12 -2.94 -10.77 0.96
N GLU A 13 -4.21 -11.16 0.90
CA GLU A 13 -4.84 -11.53 -0.38
C GLU A 13 -6.24 -10.93 -0.62
N GLY A 14 -6.79 -10.24 0.37
CA GLY A 14 -8.05 -9.54 0.20
C GLY A 14 -9.15 -10.01 1.12
N VAL A 15 -10.15 -9.14 1.21
CA VAL A 15 -11.38 -9.45 1.93
C VAL A 15 -12.24 -10.33 1.05
N LEU A 16 -12.47 -11.57 1.50
CA LEU A 16 -13.53 -12.45 1.00
C LEU A 16 -14.78 -12.12 1.82
N VAL A 17 -15.79 -11.58 1.16
CA VAL A 17 -17.05 -11.24 1.80
C VAL A 17 -18.13 -12.12 1.21
N GLN A 18 -18.71 -12.97 2.05
CA GLN A 18 -19.88 -13.77 1.71
C GLN A 18 -21.09 -13.08 2.32
N SER A 19 -22.06 -12.67 1.50
CA SER A 19 -23.28 -12.02 1.97
C SER A 19 -24.50 -12.71 1.37
N ASP A 20 -25.46 -13.05 2.23
CA ASP A 20 -26.73 -13.62 1.82
C ASP A 20 -27.73 -12.50 1.51
N GLY A 21 -27.58 -11.86 0.35
CA GLY A 21 -28.56 -10.94 -0.24
C GLY A 21 -27.97 -9.72 -0.96
N PRO A 22 -28.63 -9.22 -2.03
CA PRO A 22 -28.09 -8.13 -2.87
C PRO A 22 -27.89 -6.81 -2.13
N GLU A 23 -28.71 -6.51 -1.11
CA GLU A 23 -28.55 -5.30 -0.29
C GLU A 23 -27.34 -5.37 0.65
N SER A 24 -27.04 -6.57 1.17
CA SER A 24 -25.87 -6.79 2.03
C SER A 24 -24.57 -6.74 1.20
N ASP A 25 -24.59 -7.28 -0.01
CA ASP A 25 -23.46 -7.24 -0.95
C ASP A 25 -23.10 -5.80 -1.33
N LEU A 26 -24.10 -4.95 -1.58
CA LEU A 26 -23.90 -3.54 -1.89
C LEU A 26 -23.24 -2.78 -0.73
N VAL A 27 -23.79 -2.87 0.49
CA VAL A 27 -23.24 -2.19 1.68
C VAL A 27 -21.81 -2.62 1.96
N LEU A 28 -21.52 -3.90 1.78
CA LEU A 28 -20.19 -4.48 1.95
C LEU A 28 -19.18 -3.97 0.93
N LYS A 29 -19.54 -4.00 -0.36
CA LYS A 29 -18.67 -3.49 -1.43
C LYS A 29 -18.38 -2.00 -1.28
N THR A 30 -19.37 -1.20 -0.88
CA THR A 30 -19.15 0.23 -0.58
C THR A 30 -18.23 0.44 0.63
N SER A 31 -18.40 -0.37 1.69
CA SER A 31 -17.52 -0.31 2.87
C SER A 31 -16.07 -0.71 2.52
N LEU A 32 -15.92 -1.73 1.67
CA LEU A 32 -14.61 -2.18 1.18
C LEU A 32 -13.91 -1.13 0.33
N ILE A 33 -14.64 -0.43 -0.54
CA ILE A 33 -14.11 0.71 -1.31
C ILE A 33 -13.46 1.73 -0.37
N GLY A 34 -14.17 2.18 0.66
CA GLY A 34 -13.65 3.17 1.60
C GLY A 34 -12.42 2.68 2.38
N LEU A 35 -12.39 1.40 2.77
CA LEU A 35 -11.23 0.80 3.42
C LEU A 35 -10.01 0.72 2.50
N LEU A 36 -10.20 0.33 1.24
CA LEU A 36 -9.13 0.25 0.25
C LEU A 36 -8.57 1.64 -0.09
N GLU A 37 -9.43 2.65 -0.23
CA GLU A 37 -8.99 4.03 -0.40
C GLU A 37 -8.18 4.55 0.80
N GLY A 38 -8.64 4.26 2.03
CA GLY A 38 -7.92 4.59 3.25
C GLY A 38 -6.53 3.97 3.27
N ARG A 39 -6.44 2.67 2.99
CA ARG A 39 -5.18 1.93 2.94
C ARG A 39 -4.25 2.43 1.84
N GLY A 40 -4.79 2.77 0.66
CA GLY A 40 -4.02 3.36 -0.43
C GLY A 40 -3.36 4.68 -0.03
N ARG A 41 -4.10 5.57 0.66
CA ARG A 41 -3.54 6.83 1.18
C ARG A 41 -2.43 6.62 2.20
N GLU A 42 -2.59 5.66 3.11
CA GLU A 42 -1.54 5.30 4.08
C GLU A 42 -0.26 4.82 3.40
N LEU A 43 -0.39 3.94 2.39
CA LEU A 43 0.77 3.43 1.66
C LEU A 43 1.47 4.50 0.83
N LEU A 44 0.72 5.42 0.23
CA LEU A 44 1.30 6.58 -0.46
C LEU A 44 2.07 7.49 0.51
N ALA A 45 1.52 7.74 1.70
CA ALA A 45 2.20 8.51 2.73
C ALA A 45 3.50 7.83 3.20
N ALA A 46 3.45 6.52 3.46
CA ALA A 46 4.62 5.72 3.83
C ALA A 46 5.68 5.69 2.71
N SER A 47 5.26 5.54 1.45
CA SER A 47 6.15 5.58 0.29
C SER A 47 6.85 6.94 0.17
N HIS A 48 6.10 8.03 0.39
CA HIS A 48 6.67 9.38 0.40
C HIS A 48 7.72 9.54 1.50
N GLU A 49 7.45 9.08 2.72
CA GLU A 49 8.39 9.13 3.83
C GLU A 49 9.68 8.35 3.53
N VAL A 50 9.56 7.11 3.04
CA VAL A 50 10.72 6.27 2.65
C VAL A 50 11.53 6.95 1.54
N THR A 51 10.87 7.60 0.59
CA THR A 51 11.54 8.33 -0.49
C THR A 51 12.32 9.54 0.03
N GLN A 52 11.77 10.28 1.00
CA GLN A 52 12.50 11.37 1.65
C GLN A 52 13.73 10.86 2.41
N GLN A 53 13.59 9.74 3.14
CA GLN A 53 14.70 9.09 3.82
C GLN A 53 15.78 8.62 2.85
N LEU A 54 15.38 8.08 1.68
CA LEU A 54 16.30 7.68 0.61
C LEU A 54 17.10 8.87 0.09
N VAL A 55 16.45 10.00 -0.18
CA VAL A 55 17.13 11.24 -0.60
C VAL A 55 18.12 11.69 0.46
N ALA A 56 17.74 11.71 1.74
CA ALA A 56 18.62 12.07 2.84
C ALA A 56 19.84 11.14 2.94
N ALA A 57 19.62 9.82 2.80
CA ALA A 57 20.69 8.83 2.79
C ALA A 57 21.65 9.05 1.62
N ARG A 58 21.14 9.27 0.40
CA ARG A 58 21.97 9.55 -0.80
C ARG A 58 22.80 10.82 -0.64
N LEU A 59 22.23 11.88 -0.07
CA LEU A 59 22.95 13.13 0.22
C LEU A 59 24.03 12.93 1.29
N MET A 60 23.77 12.09 2.31
CA MET A 60 24.74 11.74 3.32
C MET A 60 25.91 10.95 2.71
N THR A 61 25.62 9.94 1.87
CA THR A 61 26.62 9.19 1.12
C THR A 61 27.49 10.09 0.25
N ALA A 62 26.91 11.09 -0.42
CA ALA A 62 27.64 12.04 -1.25
C ALA A 62 28.58 12.97 -0.45
N LYS A 63 28.33 13.15 0.84
CA LYS A 63 29.16 13.95 1.77
C LYS A 63 30.20 13.11 2.52
N LEU A 64 30.13 11.79 2.46
CA LEU A 64 31.12 10.93 3.10
C LEU A 64 32.46 11.08 2.39
N ASP A 65 33.51 11.20 3.21
CA ASP A 65 34.87 11.22 2.69
C ASP A 65 35.23 9.83 2.15
N LYS A 66 35.88 9.78 0.98
CA LYS A 66 36.18 8.52 0.28
C LYS A 66 37.17 7.63 1.04
N GLY A 67 37.83 8.16 2.07
CA GLY A 67 38.71 7.42 2.97
C GLY A 67 37.99 6.54 3.99
N ASP A 68 36.70 6.77 4.26
CA ASP A 68 35.91 5.96 5.20
C ASP A 68 35.01 4.95 4.46
N GLU A 69 35.67 3.91 3.93
CA GLU A 69 35.03 2.89 3.09
C GLU A 69 33.96 2.08 3.85
N VAL A 70 34.11 1.93 5.17
CA VAL A 70 33.14 1.20 6.01
C VAL A 70 31.85 2.00 6.13
N GLN A 71 31.94 3.30 6.41
CA GLN A 71 30.77 4.18 6.46
C GLN A 71 30.10 4.29 5.08
N LEU A 72 30.90 4.37 4.01
CA LEU A 72 30.38 4.44 2.64
C LEU A 72 29.57 3.19 2.28
N ARG A 73 30.10 1.99 2.55
CA ARG A 73 29.38 0.72 2.31
C ARG A 73 28.10 0.62 3.12
N ALA A 74 28.13 1.02 4.39
CA ALA A 74 26.94 1.03 5.25
C ALA A 74 25.85 2.00 4.74
N ALA A 75 26.26 3.19 4.30
CA ALA A 75 25.33 4.19 3.74
C ALA A 75 24.71 3.73 2.41
N LEU A 76 25.49 3.07 1.54
CA LEU A 76 24.99 2.48 0.30
C LEU A 76 24.00 1.34 0.56
N ALA A 77 24.32 0.41 1.45
CA ALA A 77 23.43 -0.71 1.80
C ALA A 77 22.08 -0.20 2.34
N ARG A 78 22.10 0.81 3.22
CA ARG A 78 20.88 1.45 3.73
C ARG A 78 20.07 2.12 2.62
N SER A 79 20.75 2.76 1.67
CA SER A 79 20.09 3.37 0.51
C SER A 79 19.41 2.34 -0.39
N GLU A 80 20.04 1.18 -0.60
CA GLU A 80 19.45 0.10 -1.40
C GLU A 80 18.21 -0.51 -0.72
N GLU A 81 18.26 -0.67 0.61
CA GLU A 81 17.12 -1.14 1.41
C GLU A 81 15.92 -0.19 1.31
N LEU A 82 16.16 1.12 1.47
CA LEU A 82 15.12 2.15 1.35
C LEU A 82 14.53 2.18 -0.07
N GLU A 83 15.35 2.03 -1.10
CA GLU A 83 14.89 1.97 -2.49
C GLU A 83 14.00 0.74 -2.75
N LEU A 84 14.40 -0.43 -2.23
CA LEU A 84 13.59 -1.64 -2.33
C LEU A 84 12.26 -1.48 -1.60
N ASN A 85 12.26 -0.86 -0.42
CA ASN A 85 11.05 -0.62 0.36
C ASN A 85 10.09 0.34 -0.37
N ALA A 86 10.59 1.44 -0.92
CA ALA A 86 9.79 2.36 -1.73
C ALA A 86 9.14 1.65 -2.94
N LYS A 87 9.89 0.78 -3.63
CA LYS A 87 9.36 -0.03 -4.75
C LYS A 87 8.23 -0.96 -4.30
N LYS A 88 8.37 -1.62 -3.14
CA LYS A 88 7.34 -2.51 -2.59
C LYS A 88 6.06 -1.75 -2.23
N LEU A 89 6.19 -0.63 -1.53
CA LEU A 89 5.04 0.20 -1.12
C LEU A 89 4.30 0.76 -2.34
N ASN A 90 5.02 1.20 -3.37
CA ASN A 90 4.39 1.66 -4.62
C ASN A 90 3.66 0.52 -5.33
N ALA A 91 4.27 -0.66 -5.47
CA ALA A 91 3.62 -1.80 -6.11
C ALA A 91 2.36 -2.24 -5.34
N GLU A 92 2.39 -2.20 -4.01
CA GLU A 92 1.22 -2.50 -3.17
C GLU A 92 0.12 -1.43 -3.34
N SER A 93 0.49 -0.16 -3.40
CA SER A 93 -0.44 0.95 -3.67
C SER A 93 -1.09 0.81 -5.05
N GLU A 94 -0.34 0.48 -6.10
CA GLU A 94 -0.86 0.27 -7.45
C GLU A 94 -1.84 -0.92 -7.49
N ARG A 95 -1.49 -2.03 -6.81
CA ARG A 95 -2.36 -3.20 -6.69
C ARG A 95 -3.68 -2.86 -5.99
N LEU A 96 -3.63 -2.10 -4.90
CA LEU A 96 -4.83 -1.67 -4.18
C LEU A 96 -5.68 -0.71 -5.01
N SER A 97 -5.06 0.24 -5.71
CA SER A 97 -5.77 1.14 -6.63
C SER A 97 -6.49 0.38 -7.75
N ALA A 98 -5.85 -0.61 -8.36
CA ALA A 98 -6.47 -1.44 -9.40
C ALA A 98 -7.67 -2.24 -8.85
N ARG A 99 -7.54 -2.78 -7.63
CA ARG A 99 -8.65 -3.49 -6.95
C ARG A 99 -9.79 -2.55 -6.59
N HIS A 100 -9.47 -1.36 -6.11
CA HIS A 100 -10.44 -0.31 -5.81
C HIS A 100 -11.24 0.07 -7.06
N GLU A 101 -10.56 0.29 -8.19
CA GLU A 101 -11.21 0.61 -9.47
C GLU A 101 -12.11 -0.53 -9.96
N THR A 102 -11.66 -1.78 -9.82
CA THR A 102 -12.46 -2.97 -10.17
C THR A 102 -13.78 -2.99 -9.39
N LEU A 103 -13.72 -2.80 -8.06
CA LEU A 103 -14.92 -2.78 -7.21
C LEU A 103 -15.84 -1.59 -7.52
N ARG A 104 -15.30 -0.43 -7.85
CA ARG A 104 -16.12 0.72 -8.29
C ARG A 104 -16.86 0.42 -9.58
N SER A 105 -16.21 -0.21 -10.55
CA SER A 105 -16.82 -0.63 -11.81
C SER A 105 -17.94 -1.65 -11.59
N GLU A 106 -17.72 -2.65 -10.74
CA GLU A 106 -18.74 -3.64 -10.36
C GLU A 106 -19.99 -3.02 -9.71
N LEU A 107 -19.84 -1.87 -9.05
CA LEU A 107 -20.94 -1.12 -8.43
C LEU A 107 -21.57 -0.05 -9.34
N GLY A 108 -21.08 0.11 -10.56
CA GLY A 108 -21.53 1.19 -11.46
C GLY A 108 -21.14 2.59 -10.96
N LEU A 109 -20.09 2.69 -10.13
CA LEU A 109 -19.55 3.92 -9.57
C LEU A 109 -18.26 4.39 -10.28
N ALA A 110 -17.92 3.76 -11.41
CA ALA A 110 -16.85 4.23 -12.28
C ALA A 110 -17.23 5.61 -12.86
N THR A 111 -16.29 6.54 -12.85
CA THR A 111 -16.47 7.88 -13.45
C THR A 111 -16.49 7.83 -14.97
#